data_AF-K0F1C7-F1
#
_entry.id   AF-K0F1C7-F1
#
_cell.length_a   1.000
_cell.length_b   1.000
_cell.length_c   1.000
_cell.angle_alpha   90.00
_cell.angle_beta   90.00
_cell.angle_gamma   90.00
#
_symmetry.space_group_name_H-M   'P 1'
#
loop_
_entity.id
_entity.type
_entity.pdbx_description
1 polymer ?
#
loop_
_entity_poly.entity_id
_entity_poly.type
_entity_poly.pdbx_seq_one_letter_code
_entity_poly.pdbx_strand_id
1 'polypeptide(L)' 'MSDDPDIAQARVFLDLLATHARGLARAISTAERTFQTHRLRELHAEMHTVRHCIARIHYRYPDIVPNRQARV' A
#
# COMPACT_ATOMS: atom_id res chain seq x y z
N MET A 1 17.53 -13.50 -18.56
CA MET A 1 17.24 -13.90 -17.16
C MET A 1 15.75 -13.73 -16.99
N SER A 2 15.02 -14.82 -16.71
CA SER A 2 13.59 -14.72 -16.37
C SER A 2 13.48 -13.74 -15.21
N ASP A 3 12.60 -12.74 -15.28
CA ASP A 3 12.18 -12.06 -14.06
C ASP A 3 11.75 -13.15 -13.09
N ASP A 4 12.30 -13.12 -11.88
CA ASP A 4 11.89 -14.03 -10.83
C ASP A 4 10.36 -13.83 -10.65
N PRO A 5 9.53 -14.87 -10.86
CA PRO A 5 8.09 -14.73 -10.74
C PRO A 5 7.68 -14.20 -9.35
N ASP A 6 8.45 -14.51 -8.30
CA ASP A 6 8.21 -14.01 -6.96
C ASP A 6 8.45 -12.50 -6.86
N ILE A 7 9.50 -11.97 -7.52
CA ILE A 7 9.79 -10.53 -7.56
C ILE A 7 8.73 -9.81 -8.38
N ALA A 8 8.33 -10.37 -9.53
CA ALA A 8 7.28 -9.79 -10.37
C ALA A 8 5.95 -9.71 -9.59
N GLN A 9 5.57 -10.78 -8.90
CA GLN A 9 4.37 -10.80 -8.06
C GLN A 9 4.48 -9.80 -6.88
N ALA A 10 5.64 -9.72 -6.23
CA ALA A 10 5.85 -8.77 -5.14
C ALA A 10 5.76 -7.31 -5.60
N ARG A 11 6.20 -6.99 -6.82
CA ARG A 11 6.04 -5.65 -7.41
C ARG A 11 4.57 -5.31 -7.63
N VAL A 12 3.80 -6.22 -8.23
CA VAL A 12 2.35 -6.05 -8.41
C VAL A 12 1.67 -5.81 -7.06
N PHE A 13 2.02 -6.61 -6.05
CA PHE A 13 1.45 -6.47 -4.72
C PHE A 13 1.83 -5.12 -4.05
N LEU A 14 3.07 -4.66 -4.26
CA LEU A 14 3.51 -3.35 -3.79
C LEU A 14 2.72 -2.20 -4.45
N ASP A 15 2.45 -2.28 -5.75
CA ASP A 15 1.65 -1.29 -6.47
C ASP A 15 0.18 -1.28 -6.02
N LEU A 16 -0.39 -2.45 -5.74
CA LEU A 16 -1.72 -2.60 -5.13
C LEU A 16 -1.78 -1.94 -3.76
N LEU A 17 -0.81 -2.23 -2.89
CA LEU A 17 -0.71 -1.62 -1.55
C LEU A 17 -0.53 -0.10 -1.63
N ALA A 18 0.30 0.40 -2.56
CA ALA A 18 0.49 1.83 -2.76
C ALA A 18 -0.79 2.53 -3.24
N THR A 19 -1.56 1.88 -4.11
CA THR A 19 -2.88 2.38 -4.56
C THR A 19 -3.87 2.40 -3.42
N HIS A 20 -3.93 1.33 -2.64
CA HIS A 20 -4.80 1.24 -1.47
C HIS A 20 -4.43 2.27 -0.40
N ALA A 21 -3.15 2.47 -0.10
CA ALA A 21 -2.66 3.51 0.81
C ALA A 21 -3.12 4.92 0.39
N ARG A 22 -3.08 5.23 -0.91
CA ARG A 22 -3.60 6.50 -1.44
C ARG A 22 -5.11 6.63 -1.25
N GLY A 23 -5.86 5.54 -1.42
CA GLY A 23 -7.29 5.48 -1.12
C GLY A 23 -7.59 5.75 0.35
N LEU A 24 -6.88 5.06 1.24
CA LEU A 24 -7.00 5.23 2.69
C LEU A 24 -6.66 6.65 3.14
N ALA A 25 -5.61 7.26 2.60
CA ALA A 25 -5.25 8.64 2.91
C ALA A 25 -6.41 9.62 2.59
N ARG A 26 -7.06 9.46 1.42
CA ARG A 26 -8.24 10.26 1.05
C ARG A 26 -9.44 9.99 1.96
N ALA A 27 -9.67 8.73 2.31
CA ALA A 27 -10.75 8.34 3.21
C ALA A 27 -10.53 8.92 4.62
N ILE A 28 -9.29 8.90 5.14
CA ILE A 28 -8.91 9.51 6.41
C ILE A 28 -9.22 11.01 6.37
N SER A 29 -8.73 11.73 5.36
CA SER A 29 -9.01 13.17 5.23
C SER A 29 -10.50 13.48 5.14
N THR A 30 -11.30 12.60 4.52
CA THR A 30 -12.75 12.76 4.46
C THR A 30 -13.37 12.54 5.84
N ALA A 31 -13.02 11.45 6.51
CA ALA A 31 -13.53 11.10 7.83
C ALA A 31 -13.19 12.16 8.89
N GLU A 32 -11.98 12.75 8.83
CA GLU A 32 -11.54 13.88 9.66
C GLU A 32 -12.46 15.09 9.46
N ARG A 33 -12.72 15.48 8.20
CA ARG A 33 -13.58 16.62 7.87
C ARG A 33 -15.04 16.41 8.28
N THR A 34 -15.50 15.18 8.27
CA THR A 34 -16.89 14.82 8.65
C THR A 34 -17.02 14.37 10.11
N PHE A 35 -15.96 14.51 10.92
CA PHE A 35 -15.92 14.11 12.33
C PHE A 35 -16.35 12.65 12.59
N GLN A 36 -16.10 11.75 11.64
CA GLN A 36 -16.44 10.32 11.75
C GLN A 36 -15.38 9.58 12.57
N THR A 37 -15.35 9.81 13.88
CA THR A 37 -14.27 9.32 14.77
C THR A 37 -14.12 7.80 14.79
N HIS A 38 -15.21 7.04 14.77
CA HIS A 38 -15.16 5.58 14.70
C HIS A 38 -14.51 5.11 13.39
N ARG A 39 -14.99 5.66 12.26
CA ARG A 39 -14.46 5.35 10.94
C ARG A 39 -13.00 5.74 10.81
N LEU A 40 -12.61 6.87 11.40
CA LEU A 40 -11.23 7.35 11.39
C LEU A 40 -10.28 6.34 12.08
N ARG A 41 -10.70 5.75 13.21
CA ARG A 41 -9.90 4.72 13.90
C ARG A 41 -9.72 3.48 13.04
N GLU A 42 -10.79 2.99 12.40
CA GLU A 42 -10.71 1.85 11.47
C GLU A 42 -9.75 2.12 10.31
N LEU A 43 -9.87 3.29 9.69
CA LEU A 43 -9.02 3.68 8.57
C LEU A 43 -7.54 3.80 8.97
N HIS A 44 -7.24 4.30 10.17
CA HIS A 44 -5.88 4.31 10.69
C HIS A 44 -5.33 2.91 10.97
N ALA A 45 -6.15 2.01 11.52
CA ALA A 45 -5.76 0.62 11.71
C ALA A 45 -5.47 -0.08 10.38
N GLU A 46 -6.30 0.17 9.36
CA GLU A 46 -6.10 -0.34 8.00
C GLU A 46 -4.83 0.23 7.38
N MET A 47 -4.58 1.54 7.51
CA MET A 47 -3.34 2.19 7.06
C MET A 47 -2.09 1.60 7.74
N HIS A 48 -2.19 1.30 9.03
CA HIS A 48 -1.11 0.63 9.76
C HIS A 48 -0.84 -0.77 9.19
N THR A 49 -1.88 -1.55 8.91
CA THR A 49 -1.76 -2.87 8.26
C THR A 49 -1.09 -2.76 6.89
N VAL A 50 -1.50 -1.80 6.05
CA VAL A 50 -0.88 -1.57 4.73
C VAL A 50 0.60 -1.25 4.84
N ARG A 51 0.98 -0.35 5.76
CA ARG A 51 2.39 -0.02 6.02
C ARG A 51 3.18 -1.24 6.47
N HIS A 52 2.60 -2.08 7.33
CA HIS A 52 3.24 -3.31 7.78
C HIS A 52 3.43 -4.32 6.63
N CYS A 53 2.43 -4.47 5.75
CA CYS A 53 2.55 -5.30 4.55
C CYS A 53 3.69 -4.81 3.64
N ILE A 54 3.78 -3.50 3.38
CA ILE A 54 4.86 -2.90 2.59
C ILE A 54 6.23 -3.18 3.23
N ALA A 55 6.35 -2.99 4.55
CA ALA A 55 7.60 -3.27 5.27
C ALA A 55 8.00 -4.75 5.18
N ARG A 56 7.05 -5.68 5.25
CA ARG A 56 7.32 -7.12 5.08
C ARG A 56 7.81 -7.47 3.68
N ILE A 57 7.27 -6.82 2.64
CA ILE A 57 7.74 -7.01 1.27
C ILE A 57 9.19 -6.52 1.15
N HIS A 58 9.50 -5.32 1.63
CA HIS A 58 10.85 -4.79 1.62
C HIS A 58 11.82 -5.61 2.48
N TYR A 59 11.37 -6.21 3.58
CA TYR A 59 12.20 -7.12 4.36
C TYR A 59 12.57 -8.39 3.58
N ARG A 60 11.62 -8.99 2.85
CA ARG A 60 11.86 -10.19 2.05
C ARG A 60 12.63 -9.89 0.75
N TYR A 61 12.40 -8.73 0.15
CA TYR A 61 13.03 -8.28 -1.09
C TYR A 61 13.59 -6.86 -0.89
N PRO A 62 14.80 -6.72 -0.30
CA PRO A 62 15.37 -5.41 0.04
C PRO A 62 15.49 -4.45 -1.14
N ASP A 63 15.85 -4.96 -2.31
CA ASP A 63 16.07 -4.17 -3.53
C ASP A 63 14.82 -4.03 -4.40
N ILE A 64 13.64 -4.44 -3.90
CA ILE A 64 12.41 -4.34 -4.68
C ILE A 64 12.00 -2.87 -4.86
N VAL A 65 11.88 -2.48 -6.11
CA VAL A 65 11.34 -1.18 -6.52
C VAL A 65 9.92 -1.36 -7.09
N PRO A 66 8.97 -0.45 -6.78
CA PRO A 66 7.64 -0.46 -7.40
C PRO A 66 7.72 -0.43 -8.92
N ASN A 67 6.74 -1.03 -9.61
CA ASN A 67 6.70 -0.97 -11.06
C ASN A 67 6.20 0.41 -11.50
N ARG A 68 7.11 1.36 -11.69
CA ARG A 68 6.73 2.72 -12.15
C ARG A 68 6.14 2.75 -13.58
N GLN A 69 6.04 1.62 -14.28
CA GLN A 69 5.79 1.58 -15.74
C GLN A 69 4.33 1.39 -16.19
N ALA A 70 3.31 1.40 -15.32
CA ALA A 70 1.92 1.47 -15.77
C ALA A 70 1.37 2.91 -15.76
N ARG A 71 2.02 3.82 -16.50
CA ARG A 71 1.41 5.06 -16.97
C ARG A 71 1.50 5.07 -18.49
N VAL A 72 0.49 4.48 -19.12
CA VAL A 72 0.04 4.82 -20.48
C VAL A 72 -1.32 5.46 -20.32
#